data_AF-A0A8J2ZFV3-F1
#
_entry.id   AF-A0A8J2ZFV3-F1
#
_cell.length_a   1.000
_cell.length_b   1.000
_cell.length_c   1.000
_cell.angle_alpha   90.00
_cell.angle_beta   90.00
_cell.angle_gamma   90.00
#
_symmetry.space_group_name_H-M   'P 1'
#
loop_
_entity.id
_entity.type
_entity.pdbx_description
1 polymer ?
#
loop_
_entity_poly.entity_id
_entity_poly.type
_entity_poly.pdbx_seq_one_letter_code
_entity_poly.pdbx_strand_id
1 'polypeptide(L)' 'MLQEKKSETDAERQKVILTRMVEELSREQPDLYYQSTSQIAQTIQARVAEGKTLNGDERKLMDGLTARDISVILSLH' A
#
# COMPACT_ATOMS: atom_id res chain seq x y z
N MET A 1 -6.73 9.09 23.11
CA MET A 1 -7.81 8.09 22.99
C MET A 1 -8.56 8.11 21.65
N LEU A 2 -9.31 9.16 21.26
CA LEU A 2 -10.08 9.13 19.99
C LEU A 2 -9.19 9.19 18.72
N GLN A 3 -8.10 9.97 18.78
CA GLN A 3 -7.13 10.07 17.68
C GLN A 3 -6.31 8.78 17.51
N GLU A 4 -5.86 8.15 18.60
CA GLU A 4 -5.12 6.89 18.54
C GLU A 4 -5.94 5.77 17.91
N LYS A 5 -7.23 5.65 18.29
CA LYS A 5 -8.16 4.68 17.68
C LYS A 5 -8.34 4.92 16.17
N LYS A 6 -8.36 6.18 15.74
CA LYS A 6 -8.47 6.53 14.32
C LYS A 6 -7.21 6.13 13.57
N SER A 7 -6.02 6.45 14.09
CA SER A 7 -4.74 6.10 13.45
C SER A 7 -4.56 4.59 13.32
N GLU A 8 -4.97 3.82 14.33
CA GLU A 8 -4.95 2.35 14.29
C GLU A 8 -5.91 1.80 13.23
N THR A 9 -7.10 2.41 13.11
CA THR A 9 -8.08 2.06 12.07
C THR A 9 -7.57 2.39 10.67
N ASP A 10 -6.90 3.54 10.50
CA ASP A 10 -6.34 3.97 9.22
C ASP A 10 -5.19 3.05 8.80
N ALA A 11 -4.32 2.63 9.74
CA ALA A 11 -3.23 1.69 9.47
C ALA A 11 -3.73 0.31 9.00
N GLU A 12 -4.74 -0.26 9.66
CA GLU A 12 -5.33 -1.54 9.22
C GLU A 12 -6.00 -1.41 7.84
N ARG A 13 -6.66 -0.29 7.57
CA ARG A 13 -7.24 -0.03 6.23
C ARG A 13 -6.16 0.11 5.16
N GLN A 14 -5.07 0.83 5.43
CA GLN A 14 -3.93 0.95 4.52
C GLN A 14 -3.33 -0.42 4.21
N LYS A 15 -3.15 -1.25 5.22
CA LYS A 15 -2.67 -2.64 5.07
C LYS A 15 -3.58 -3.48 4.17
N VAL A 16 -4.90 -3.43 4.37
CA VAL A 16 -5.86 -4.13 3.49
C VAL A 16 -5.73 -3.68 2.03
N ILE A 17 -5.59 -2.37 1.79
CA ILE A 17 -5.41 -1.83 0.44
C ILE A 17 -4.07 -2.31 -0.16
N LEU A 18 -2.98 -2.25 0.61
CA LEU A 18 -1.66 -2.67 0.17
C LEU A 18 -1.61 -4.16 -0.16
N THR A 19 -2.22 -5.03 0.66
CA THR A 19 -2.32 -6.46 0.36
C THR A 19 -3.04 -6.71 -0.96
N ARG A 20 -4.18 -6.04 -1.18
CA ARG A 20 -4.91 -6.13 -2.46
C ARG A 20 -4.04 -5.70 -3.64
N MET A 21 -3.29 -4.60 -3.52
CA MET A 21 -2.41 -4.11 -4.58
C MET A 21 -1.24 -5.06 -4.86
N VAL A 22 -0.67 -5.71 -3.84
CA VAL A 22 0.38 -6.73 -4.00
C VAL A 22 -0.17 -7.96 -4.73
N GLU A 23 -1.38 -8.41 -4.38
CA GLU A 23 -2.03 -9.53 -5.07
C GLU A 23 -2.30 -9.22 -6.55
N GLU A 24 -2.79 -8.01 -6.85
CA GLU A 24 -3.00 -7.53 -8.22
C GLU A 24 -1.66 -7.48 -8.98
N LEU A 25 -0.62 -6.91 -8.38
CA LEU A 25 0.72 -6.88 -8.97
C LEU A 25 1.26 -8.29 -9.22
N SER A 26 1.04 -9.23 -8.30
CA SER A 26 1.54 -10.61 -8.43
C SER A 26 0.86 -11.34 -9.58
N ARG A 27 -0.40 -11.01 -9.90
CA ARG A 27 -1.13 -11.57 -11.04
C ARG A 27 -0.64 -10.99 -12.37
N GLU A 28 -0.27 -9.71 -12.39
CA GLU A 28 0.19 -9.03 -13.61
C GLU A 28 1.68 -9.22 -13.89
N GLN A 29 2.49 -9.38 -12.84
CA GLN A 29 3.94 -9.49 -12.90
C GLN A 29 4.38 -10.74 -12.13
N PRO A 30 4.49 -11.90 -12.79
CA PRO A 30 4.94 -13.15 -12.14
C PRO A 30 6.30 -13.02 -11.45
N ASP A 31 7.15 -12.12 -11.94
CA ASP A 31 8.49 -11.86 -11.37
C ASP A 31 8.46 -11.06 -10.06
N LEU A 32 7.31 -10.53 -9.65
CA LEU A 32 7.17 -9.76 -8.40
C LEU A 32 7.65 -10.55 -7.18
N TYR A 33 7.46 -11.88 -7.19
CA TYR A 33 7.91 -12.77 -6.11
C TYR A 33 9.43 -12.73 -5.85
N TYR A 34 10.21 -12.33 -6.86
CA TYR A 34 11.66 -12.23 -6.76
C TYR A 34 12.15 -10.81 -6.45
N GLN A 35 11.23 -9.85 -6.33
CA GLN A 35 11.58 -8.47 -6.03
C GLN A 35 11.69 -8.23 -4.52
N SER A 36 12.57 -7.31 -4.14
CA SER A 36 12.65 -6.86 -2.75
C SER A 36 11.40 -6.06 -2.36
N THR A 37 11.05 -6.09 -1.07
CA THR A 37 9.93 -5.30 -0.52
C THR A 37 10.04 -3.81 -0.89
N SER A 38 11.25 -3.26 -0.94
CA SER A 38 11.48 -1.87 -1.34
C SER A 38 11.14 -1.60 -2.81
N GLN A 39 11.42 -2.54 -3.72
CA GLN A 39 11.04 -2.42 -5.14
C GLN A 39 9.53 -2.55 -5.33
N ILE A 40 8.90 -3.48 -4.62
CA ILE A 40 7.45 -3.64 -4.59
C ILE A 40 6.80 -2.34 -4.08
N ALA A 41 7.33 -1.77 -3.00
CA ALA A 41 6.83 -0.52 -2.43
C ALA A 41 6.94 0.68 -3.38
N GLN A 42 8.04 0.81 -4.13
CA GLN A 42 8.18 1.84 -5.17
C GLN A 42 7.15 1.67 -6.28
N THR A 43 6.94 0.44 -6.72
CA THR A 43 5.95 0.11 -7.76
C THR A 43 4.53 0.46 -7.31
N ILE A 44 4.19 0.10 -6.07
CA ILE A 44 2.91 0.45 -5.46
C ILE A 44 2.74 1.96 -5.34
N GLN A 45 3.76 2.68 -4.86
CA GLN A 45 3.71 4.14 -4.74
C GLN A 45 3.40 4.81 -6.09
N ALA A 46 4.05 4.36 -7.17
CA ALA A 46 3.77 4.85 -8.52
C ALA A 46 2.31 4.57 -8.92
N ARG A 47 1.79 3.36 -8.64
CA ARG A 47 0.39 3.00 -8.88
C ARG A 47 -0.61 3.84 -8.08
N VAL A 48 -0.31 4.16 -6.83
CA VAL A 48 -1.13 5.07 -5.99
C VAL A 48 -1.18 6.46 -6.62
N ALA A 49 -0.03 6.96 -7.12
CA ALA A 49 0.06 8.26 -7.78
C ALA A 49 -0.77 8.31 -9.08
N GLU A 50 -0.68 7.29 -9.94
CA GLU A 50 -1.55 7.13 -11.10
C GLU A 50 -3.03 6.99 -10.71
N GLY A 51 -3.27 6.27 -9.61
CA GLY A 51 -4.51 5.97 -8.92
C GLY A 51 -5.72 5.65 -9.80
N LYS A 52 -5.48 4.81 -10.81
CA LYS A 52 -6.53 4.18 -11.62
C LYS A 52 -7.26 3.06 -10.87
N THR A 53 -6.69 2.54 -9.79
CA THR A 53 -7.20 1.36 -9.04
C THR A 53 -7.75 1.68 -7.65
N LEU A 54 -7.71 2.96 -7.24
CA LEU A 54 -8.19 3.39 -5.92
C LEU A 54 -9.46 4.23 -6.05
N ASN A 55 -10.44 3.97 -5.18
CA ASN A 55 -11.58 4.88 -5.02
C ASN A 55 -11.15 6.17 -4.28
N GLY A 56 -12.06 7.15 -4.19
CA GLY A 56 -11.73 8.47 -3.61
C GLY A 56 -11.28 8.43 -2.14
N ASP A 57 -11.82 7.52 -1.33
CA ASP A 57 -11.45 7.38 0.09
C ASP A 57 -10.15 6.61 0.26
N GLU A 58 -9.95 5.55 -0.53
CA GLU A 58 -8.69 4.81 -0.58
C GLU A 58 -7.56 5.71 -1.05
N ARG A 59 -7.79 6.52 -2.09
CA ARG A 59 -6.80 7.48 -2.57
C ARG A 59 -6.40 8.44 -1.45
N LYS A 60 -7.35 9.06 -0.75
CA LYS A 60 -7.03 9.97 0.38
C LYS A 60 -6.27 9.28 1.50
N LEU A 61 -6.57 8.02 1.77
CA LEU A 61 -5.93 7.26 2.84
C LEU A 61 -4.50 6.82 2.48
N MET A 62 -4.25 6.59 1.19
CA MET A 62 -2.94 6.23 0.65
C MET A 62 -2.10 7.45 0.25
N ASP A 63 -2.74 8.60 0.06
CA ASP A 63 -2.09 9.86 -0.28
C ASP A 63 -1.14 10.30 0.83
N GLY A 64 0.06 10.70 0.46
CA GLY A 64 1.13 11.05 1.40
C GLY A 64 1.95 9.87 1.95
N LEU A 65 1.59 8.61 1.68
CA LEU A 65 2.46 7.48 2.00
C LEU A 65 3.68 7.47 1.08
N THR A 66 4.87 7.43 1.68
CA THR A 66 6.12 7.26 0.93
C THR A 66 6.37 5.79 0.61
N ALA A 67 7.23 5.50 -0.36
CA ALA A 67 7.69 4.12 -0.59
C ALA A 67 8.30 3.49 0.68
N ARG A 68 8.91 4.30 1.56
CA ARG A 68 9.42 3.81 2.85
C ARG A 68 8.28 3.39 3.77
N ASP A 69 7.24 4.20 3.90
CA ASP A 69 6.08 3.88 4.75
C ASP A 69 5.38 2.61 4.25
N ILE A 70 5.17 2.51 2.93
CA ILE A 70 4.63 1.32 2.28
C ILE A 70 5.50 0.10 2.57
N SER A 71 6.83 0.23 2.42
CA SER A 71 7.76 -0.87 2.69
C SER A 71 7.73 -1.31 4.16
N VAL A 72 7.53 -0.39 5.10
CA VAL A 72 7.40 -0.71 6.53
C VAL A 72 6.10 -1.48 6.77
N ILE A 73 4.98 -1.00 6.25
CA ILE A 73 3.68 -1.66 6.41
C ILE A 73 3.72 -3.07 5.81
N LEU A 74 4.31 -3.24 4.62
CA LEU A 74 4.47 -4.55 3.98
C LEU A 74 5.42 -5.49 4.74
N SER A 75 6.44 -4.97 5.43
CA SER A 75 7.41 -5.80 6.17
C SER A 75 6.93 -6.23 7.56
N LEU A 76 5.93 -5.52 8.11
CA LEU A 76 5.35 -5.83 9.42
C LEU A 76 4.22 -6.88 9.33
N HIS A 77 3.95 -7.39 8.14
CA HIS A 77 2.90 -8.37 7.86
C HIS A 77 3.49 -9.69 7.36
#